data_AF-V5H200-F1
#
_entry.id   AF-V5H200-F1
#
_cell.length_a   1.000
_cell.length_b   1.000
_cell.length_c   1.000
_cell.angle_alpha   90.00
_cell.angle_beta   90.00
_cell.angle_gamma   90.00
#
_symmetry.space_group_name_H-M   'P 1'
#
loop_
_entity.id
_entity.type
_entity.pdbx_description
1 polymer ?
#
loop_
_entity_poly.entity_id
_entity_poly.type
_entity_poly.pdbx_seq_one_letter_code
_entity_poly.pdbx_strand_id
1 'polypeptide(L)'
;KGSMCKIVCTQPRRISAISVAERVAEERAEKLGTSVGYQIRLEKALPRKRGCICFCTTGVVLKQMESDPCLSNVSHIILDEMHERNVPSDFLITLLKEVLKERSDLKVILMSATLNSDAFSKYYDDCPHINIPGFTYPVTQYFLEDVLQRTKFEFFENNVPGRNSSKPIWRQHLDRKKMKDNDFVSYVEPYA
;
A
#
# COMPACT_ATOMS: atom_id res chain seq x y z
N LYS A 1 -24.22 8.59 21.21
CA LYS A 1 -22.75 8.81 21.17
C LYS A 1 -22.19 9.17 19.78
N GLY A 2 -22.94 9.00 18.67
CA GLY A 2 -22.42 9.26 17.31
C GLY A 2 -21.94 10.70 17.04
N SER A 3 -22.48 11.71 17.73
CA SER A 3 -22.06 13.11 17.60
C SER A 3 -20.65 13.40 18.14
N MET A 4 -20.06 12.51 18.95
CA MET A 4 -18.69 12.68 19.45
C MET A 4 -17.64 12.08 18.50
N CYS A 5 -18.07 11.39 17.43
CA CYS A 5 -17.18 10.70 16.52
C CYS A 5 -16.73 11.61 15.39
N LYS A 6 -15.43 11.86 15.27
CA LYS A 6 -14.77 12.44 14.12
C LYS A 6 -13.57 11.57 13.76
N ILE A 7 -13.69 10.86 12.64
CA ILE A 7 -12.68 9.93 12.13
C ILE A 7 -11.91 10.62 11.03
N VAL A 8 -10.58 10.57 11.12
CA VAL A 8 -9.67 10.99 10.04
C VAL A 8 -8.93 9.75 9.55
N CYS A 9 -9.03 9.44 8.26
CA CYS A 9 -8.32 8.32 7.65
C CYS A 9 -7.31 8.88 6.64
N THR A 10 -6.02 8.57 6.83
CA THR A 10 -4.97 9.00 5.91
C THR A 10 -4.81 8.00 4.79
N GLN A 11 -4.57 8.51 3.59
CA GLN A 11 -4.28 7.76 2.38
C GLN A 11 -2.95 8.25 1.79
N PRO A 12 -2.07 7.38 1.27
CA PRO A 12 -0.78 7.79 0.72
C PRO A 12 -0.94 8.61 -0.57
N ARG A 13 -2.01 8.38 -1.32
CA ARG A 13 -2.25 8.99 -2.63
C ARG A 13 -3.52 9.83 -2.63
N ARG A 14 -3.46 10.97 -3.33
CA ARG A 14 -4.61 11.88 -3.47
C ARG A 14 -5.82 11.17 -4.10
N ILE A 15 -5.59 10.41 -5.17
CA ILE A 15 -6.66 9.69 -5.86
C ILE A 15 -7.35 8.68 -4.93
N SER A 16 -6.61 8.00 -4.06
CA SER A 16 -7.18 7.07 -3.07
C SER A 16 -8.04 7.80 -2.04
N ALA A 17 -7.62 8.97 -1.56
CA ALA A 17 -8.43 9.77 -0.63
C ALA A 17 -9.78 10.19 -1.24
N ILE A 18 -9.78 10.58 -2.52
CA ILE A 18 -11.00 10.98 -3.24
C ILE A 18 -11.88 9.75 -3.49
N SER A 19 -11.35 8.72 -4.15
CA SER A 19 -12.13 7.57 -4.60
C SER A 19 -12.72 6.78 -3.45
N VAL A 20 -11.98 6.60 -2.35
CA VAL A 20 -12.48 5.92 -1.15
C VAL A 20 -13.57 6.76 -0.48
N ALA A 21 -13.41 8.09 -0.40
CA ALA A 21 -14.45 8.95 0.17
C ALA A 21 -15.75 8.92 -0.65
N GLU A 22 -15.64 8.98 -1.98
CA GLU A 22 -16.77 8.86 -2.90
C GLU A 22 -17.46 7.50 -2.74
N ARG A 23 -16.67 6.42 -2.72
CA ARG A 23 -17.18 5.07 -2.57
C ARG A 23 -17.91 4.86 -1.25
N VAL A 24 -17.32 5.32 -0.14
CA VAL A 24 -17.93 5.19 1.19
C VAL A 24 -19.16 6.09 1.34
N ALA A 25 -19.22 7.25 0.67
CA ALA A 25 -20.44 8.05 0.62
C ALA A 25 -21.57 7.33 -0.14
N GLU A 26 -21.24 6.74 -1.30
CA GLU A 26 -22.16 5.95 -2.11
C GLU A 26 -22.72 4.74 -1.34
N GLU A 27 -21.87 3.97 -0.66
CA GLU A 27 -22.28 2.83 0.17
C GLU A 27 -23.20 3.23 1.34
N ARG A 28 -23.18 4.51 1.72
CA ARG A 28 -24.06 5.08 2.74
C ARG A 28 -25.31 5.74 2.16
N ALA A 29 -25.51 5.66 0.84
CA ALA A 29 -26.57 6.36 0.11
C ALA A 29 -26.60 7.87 0.39
N GLU A 30 -25.42 8.48 0.56
CA GLU A 30 -25.27 9.90 0.86
C GLU A 30 -24.49 10.63 -0.24
N LYS A 31 -24.74 11.94 -0.39
CA LYS A 31 -23.86 12.80 -1.17
C LYS A 31 -22.56 13.04 -0.40
N LEU A 32 -21.44 13.03 -1.12
CA LEU A 32 -20.14 13.42 -0.59
C LEU A 32 -20.21 14.81 0.07
N GLY A 33 -19.57 14.96 1.22
CA GLY A 33 -19.67 16.14 2.09
C GLY A 33 -20.77 16.06 3.15
N THR A 34 -21.56 15.00 3.19
CA THR A 34 -22.57 14.77 4.25
C THR A 34 -21.93 14.17 5.50
N SER A 35 -21.94 12.84 5.68
CA SER A 35 -21.20 12.17 6.77
C SER A 35 -19.77 11.80 6.39
N VAL A 36 -19.49 11.70 5.09
CA VAL A 36 -18.19 11.30 4.52
C VAL A 36 -17.68 12.42 3.64
N GLY A 37 -16.38 12.66 3.68
CA GLY A 37 -15.74 13.65 2.81
C GLY A 37 -14.24 13.41 2.69
N TYR A 38 -13.57 14.28 1.95
CA TYR A 38 -12.13 14.26 1.83
C TYR A 38 -11.48 15.63 1.91
N GLN A 39 -10.19 15.64 2.23
CA GLN A 39 -9.34 16.83 2.18
C GLN A 39 -7.97 16.46 1.63
N ILE A 40 -7.57 17.12 0.55
CA ILE A 40 -6.25 17.02 -0.04
C ILE A 40 -5.69 18.43 -0.27
N ARG A 41 -4.46 18.53 -0.78
CA ARG A 41 -3.87 19.83 -1.09
C ARG A 41 -4.69 20.54 -2.17
N LEU A 42 -5.13 21.76 -1.87
CA LEU A 42 -5.91 22.68 -2.72
C LEU A 42 -7.34 22.23 -3.09
N GLU A 43 -7.81 21.08 -2.61
CA GLU A 43 -9.11 20.53 -3.00
C GLU A 43 -9.74 19.80 -1.82
N LYS A 44 -11.03 20.02 -1.59
CA LYS A 44 -11.74 19.43 -0.44
C LYS A 44 -13.24 19.33 -0.69
N ALA A 45 -13.83 18.24 -0.21
CA ALA A 45 -15.26 18.08 0.00
C ALA A 45 -15.46 17.66 1.46
N LEU A 46 -15.55 18.63 2.37
CA LEU A 46 -15.52 18.36 3.80
C LEU A 46 -16.85 17.77 4.30
N PRO A 47 -16.82 16.77 5.19
CA PRO A 47 -18.04 16.27 5.82
C PRO A 47 -18.56 17.25 6.88
N ARG A 48 -19.76 16.96 7.41
CA ARG A 48 -20.31 17.65 8.59
C ARG A 48 -19.34 17.63 9.78
N LYS A 49 -19.48 18.57 10.70
CA LYS A 49 -18.52 18.77 11.81
C LYS A 49 -18.38 17.59 12.79
N ARG A 50 -19.40 16.75 12.93
CA ARG A 50 -19.53 15.71 13.97
C ARG A 50 -20.22 14.47 13.41
N GLY A 51 -19.89 13.29 13.94
CA GLY A 51 -20.37 12.01 13.44
C GLY A 51 -19.98 11.77 11.99
N CYS A 52 -18.70 11.97 11.67
CA CYS A 52 -18.21 12.00 10.30
C CYS A 52 -16.88 11.26 10.09
N ILE A 53 -16.59 10.98 8.82
CA ILE A 53 -15.36 10.38 8.32
C ILE A 53 -14.74 11.34 7.29
N CYS A 54 -13.48 11.70 7.48
CA CYS A 54 -12.71 12.50 6.53
C CYS A 54 -11.51 11.70 6.04
N PHE A 55 -11.46 11.42 4.74
CA PHE A 55 -10.28 10.84 4.10
C PHE A 55 -9.32 11.96 3.68
N CYS A 56 -8.03 11.80 3.91
CA CYS A 56 -7.08 12.85 3.56
C CYS A 56 -5.72 12.27 3.23
N THR A 57 -4.83 13.07 2.64
CA THR A 57 -3.43 12.65 2.52
C THR A 57 -2.69 12.86 3.83
N THR A 58 -1.65 12.05 4.09
CA THR A 58 -0.79 12.18 5.29
C THR A 58 -0.31 13.62 5.51
N GLY A 59 0.08 14.31 4.43
CA GLY A 59 0.54 15.69 4.48
C GLY A 59 -0.52 16.70 4.96
N VAL A 60 -1.82 16.42 4.78
CA VAL A 60 -2.89 17.28 5.32
C VAL A 60 -2.95 17.18 6.84
N VAL A 61 -2.81 15.98 7.40
CA VAL A 61 -2.77 15.78 8.86
C VAL A 61 -1.53 16.46 9.43
N LEU A 62 -0.36 16.24 8.84
CA LEU A 62 0.88 16.89 9.29
C LEU A 62 0.74 18.43 9.28
N LYS A 63 0.15 19.00 8.23
CA LYS A 63 -0.12 20.44 8.17
C LYS A 63 -1.12 20.91 9.24
N GLN A 64 -2.11 20.09 9.57
CA GLN A 64 -3.05 20.39 10.65
C GLN A 64 -2.37 20.34 12.03
N MET A 65 -1.42 19.44 12.24
CA MET A 65 -0.65 19.34 13.48
C MET A 65 0.26 20.55 13.72
N GLU A 66 0.59 21.33 12.69
CA GLU A 66 1.30 22.60 12.90
C GLU A 66 0.47 23.62 13.69
N SER A 67 -0.86 23.62 13.54
CA SER A 67 -1.76 24.55 14.25
C SER A 67 -2.47 23.90 15.45
N ASP A 68 -2.72 22.60 15.40
CA ASP A 68 -3.31 21.80 16.48
C ASP A 68 -2.48 20.52 16.69
N PRO A 69 -1.33 20.61 17.40
CA PRO A 69 -0.40 19.49 17.56
C PRO A 69 -1.02 18.26 18.21
N CYS A 70 -2.06 18.44 19.04
CA CYS A 70 -2.74 17.36 19.74
C CYS A 70 -3.95 16.80 18.98
N LEU A 71 -4.25 17.33 17.77
CA LEU A 71 -5.43 16.98 16.99
C LEU A 71 -6.71 16.99 17.85
N SER A 72 -6.88 18.03 18.66
CA SER A 72 -7.91 18.16 19.71
C SER A 72 -9.34 17.82 19.27
N ASN A 73 -9.67 18.05 18.00
CA ASN A 73 -11.00 17.80 17.45
C ASN A 73 -11.18 16.40 16.84
N VAL A 74 -10.13 15.58 16.79
CA VAL A 74 -10.15 14.24 16.20
C VAL A 74 -10.33 13.20 17.30
N SER A 75 -11.30 12.31 17.11
CA SER A 75 -11.56 11.20 18.05
C SER A 75 -10.82 9.92 17.66
N HIS A 76 -10.71 9.66 16.35
CA HIS A 76 -10.07 8.48 15.80
C HIS A 76 -9.23 8.92 14.62
N ILE A 77 -7.98 8.45 14.57
CA ILE A 77 -7.12 8.58 13.41
C ILE A 77 -6.75 7.19 12.91
N ILE A 78 -6.92 6.98 11.61
CA ILE A 78 -6.62 5.73 10.93
C ILE A 78 -5.50 6.01 9.94
N LEU A 79 -4.37 5.33 10.12
CA LEU A 79 -3.25 5.37 9.18
C LEU A 79 -3.35 4.18 8.24
N ASP A 80 -3.82 4.41 7.02
CA ASP A 80 -3.94 3.37 6.01
C ASP A 80 -2.69 3.21 5.15
N GLU A 81 -2.50 2.01 4.61
CA GLU A 81 -1.37 1.65 3.74
C GLU A 81 0.01 1.89 4.35
N MET A 82 0.18 1.59 5.65
CA MET A 82 1.46 1.74 6.35
C MET A 82 2.58 0.85 5.80
N HIS A 83 2.26 -0.05 4.87
CA HIS A 83 3.22 -0.88 4.16
C HIS A 83 4.03 -0.13 3.09
N GLU A 84 3.58 1.03 2.61
CA GLU A 84 4.30 1.80 1.58
C GLU A 84 5.58 2.49 2.12
N ARG A 85 5.87 2.39 3.43
CA ARG A 85 7.04 2.95 4.16
C ARG A 85 7.51 4.31 3.63
N ASN A 86 6.58 5.25 3.52
CA ASN A 86 6.88 6.60 3.07
C ASN A 86 7.29 7.49 4.27
N VAL A 87 8.24 8.41 4.04
CA VAL A 87 8.78 9.29 5.08
C VAL A 87 7.69 10.08 5.84
N PRO A 88 6.67 10.67 5.17
CA PRO A 88 5.62 11.38 5.88
C PRO A 88 4.81 10.51 6.84
N SER A 89 4.56 9.23 6.51
CA SER A 89 3.78 8.33 7.36
C SER A 89 4.58 7.84 8.56
N ASP A 90 5.86 7.52 8.36
CA ASP A 90 6.77 7.18 9.47
C ASP A 90 6.90 8.35 10.46
N PHE A 91 6.96 9.58 9.95
CA PHE A 91 6.97 10.78 10.79
C PHE A 91 5.64 10.97 11.54
N LEU A 92 4.50 10.78 10.86
CA LEU A 92 3.19 10.90 11.49
C LEU A 92 2.98 9.83 12.58
N ILE A 93 3.42 8.59 12.36
CA ILE A 93 3.44 7.52 13.37
C ILE A 93 4.18 7.98 14.62
N THR A 94 5.38 8.54 14.45
CA THR A 94 6.22 9.01 15.56
C THR A 94 5.52 10.12 16.33
N LEU A 95 4.98 11.12 15.64
CA LEU A 95 4.25 12.23 16.28
C LEU A 95 3.01 11.74 17.03
N LEU A 96 2.25 10.81 16.46
CA LEU A 96 1.05 10.28 17.11
C LEU A 96 1.37 9.48 18.37
N LYS A 97 2.52 8.78 18.42
CA LYS A 97 2.97 8.11 19.65
C LYS A 97 3.22 9.13 20.78
N GLU A 98 3.77 10.29 20.47
CA GLU A 98 3.92 11.38 21.44
C GLU A 98 2.57 11.98 21.84
N VAL A 99 1.67 12.23 20.89
CA VAL A 99 0.32 12.76 21.18
C VAL A 99 -0.47 11.84 22.10
N LEU A 100 -0.35 10.51 21.96
CA LEU A 100 -1.04 9.54 22.81
C LEU A 100 -0.64 9.63 24.30
N LYS A 101 0.52 10.20 24.63
CA LYS A 101 0.92 10.44 26.02
C LYS A 101 0.05 11.51 26.68
N GLU A 102 -0.40 12.49 25.90
CA GLU A 102 -1.24 13.61 26.35
C GLU A 102 -2.75 13.34 26.13
N ARG A 103 -3.09 12.53 25.11
CA ARG A 103 -4.46 12.30 24.64
C ARG A 103 -4.88 10.84 24.78
N SER A 104 -5.23 10.44 26.01
CA SER A 104 -5.72 9.08 26.30
C SER A 104 -7.08 8.75 25.66
N ASP A 105 -7.83 9.77 25.24
CA ASP A 105 -9.11 9.66 24.56
C ASP A 105 -9.00 9.51 23.03
N LEU A 106 -7.84 9.85 22.44
CA LEU A 106 -7.60 9.63 21.01
C LEU A 106 -7.40 8.14 20.71
N LYS A 107 -8.05 7.65 19.65
CA LYS A 107 -7.84 6.29 19.14
C LYS A 107 -7.01 6.32 17.87
N VAL A 108 -5.90 5.60 17.87
CA VAL A 108 -5.03 5.42 16.69
C VAL A 108 -5.20 4.00 16.17
N ILE A 109 -5.48 3.86 14.88
CA ILE A 109 -5.61 2.58 14.18
C ILE A 109 -4.56 2.57 13.06
N LEU A 110 -3.73 1.53 13.01
CA LEU A 110 -2.75 1.31 11.95
C LEU A 110 -3.26 0.19 11.04
N MET A 111 -3.33 0.45 9.74
CA MET A 111 -3.76 -0.55 8.74
C MET A 111 -2.62 -0.82 7.75
N SER A 112 -2.40 -2.09 7.44
CA SER A 112 -1.36 -2.58 6.53
C SER A 112 -1.87 -3.81 5.79
N ALA A 113 -1.59 -3.87 4.49
CA ALA A 113 -1.88 -5.03 3.66
C ALA A 113 -0.80 -6.14 3.78
N THR A 114 0.37 -5.84 4.37
CA THR A 114 1.49 -6.80 4.46
C THR A 114 1.76 -7.24 5.90
N LEU A 115 2.34 -8.44 6.03
CA LEU A 115 2.57 -9.19 7.28
C LEU A 115 3.55 -8.57 8.28
N ASN A 116 4.08 -7.36 8.06
CA ASN A 116 4.97 -6.71 9.03
C ASN A 116 4.20 -5.99 10.15
N SER A 117 3.09 -6.57 10.62
CA SER A 117 2.29 -6.04 11.74
C SER A 117 3.07 -6.06 13.06
N ASP A 118 3.97 -7.02 13.23
CA ASP A 118 4.74 -7.19 14.46
C ASP A 118 5.70 -6.03 14.72
N ALA A 119 6.29 -5.43 13.68
CA ALA A 119 7.16 -4.28 13.86
C ALA A 119 6.39 -3.05 14.36
N PHE A 120 5.18 -2.81 13.84
CA PHE A 120 4.32 -1.72 14.29
C PHE A 120 3.77 -1.97 15.70
N SER A 121 3.40 -3.22 16.00
CA SER A 121 2.95 -3.63 17.34
C SER A 121 4.03 -3.36 18.38
N LYS A 122 5.26 -3.84 18.16
CA LYS A 122 6.41 -3.56 19.03
C LYS A 122 6.71 -2.07 19.16
N TYR A 123 6.60 -1.32 18.06
CA TYR A 123 6.82 0.12 18.10
C TYR A 123 5.77 0.85 18.95
N TYR A 124 4.52 0.39 18.99
CA TYR A 124 3.45 0.92 19.84
C TYR A 124 3.25 0.10 21.13
N ASP A 125 4.36 -0.28 21.78
CA ASP A 125 4.36 -0.89 23.12
C ASP A 125 3.55 -2.21 23.17
N ASP A 126 3.82 -3.08 22.19
CA ASP A 126 3.16 -4.38 21.98
C ASP A 126 1.64 -4.26 21.85
N CYS A 127 1.17 -3.27 21.10
CA CYS A 127 -0.25 -3.03 20.90
C CYS A 127 -0.95 -4.23 20.23
N PRO A 128 -2.23 -4.47 20.54
CA PRO A 128 -2.96 -5.59 19.96
C PRO A 128 -3.08 -5.41 18.44
N HIS A 129 -2.84 -6.48 17.69
CA HIS A 129 -3.06 -6.53 16.26
C HIS A 129 -4.10 -7.61 15.92
N ILE A 130 -4.84 -7.38 14.84
CA ILE A 130 -5.84 -8.30 14.31
C ILE A 130 -5.53 -8.57 12.85
N ASN A 131 -5.57 -9.84 12.44
CA ASN A 131 -5.42 -10.23 11.06
C ASN A 131 -6.80 -10.44 10.43
N ILE A 132 -7.09 -9.71 9.36
CA ILE A 132 -8.34 -9.84 8.59
C ILE A 132 -8.00 -10.63 7.31
N PRO A 133 -8.58 -11.83 7.09
CA PRO A 133 -8.29 -12.59 5.89
C PRO A 133 -8.78 -11.85 4.64
N GLY A 134 -7.92 -11.75 3.63
CA GLY A 134 -8.28 -11.16 2.35
C GLY A 134 -9.12 -12.09 1.49
N PHE A 135 -10.01 -11.51 0.68
CA PHE A 135 -10.73 -12.22 -0.37
C PHE A 135 -10.20 -11.77 -1.71
N THR A 136 -9.66 -12.70 -2.50
CA THR A 136 -9.20 -12.44 -3.87
C THR A 136 -9.79 -13.49 -4.80
N TYR A 137 -10.05 -13.09 -6.04
CA TYR A 137 -10.32 -14.03 -7.12
C TYR A 137 -8.99 -14.67 -7.55
N PRO A 138 -8.99 -15.91 -8.04
CA PRO A 138 -7.76 -16.56 -8.49
C PRO A 138 -7.13 -15.75 -9.63
N VAL A 139 -5.91 -15.26 -9.40
CA VAL A 139 -5.11 -14.54 -10.41
C VAL A 139 -3.99 -15.47 -10.89
N THR A 140 -4.01 -15.87 -12.15
CA THR A 140 -2.93 -16.66 -12.75
C THR A 140 -1.69 -15.79 -12.93
N GLN A 141 -0.55 -16.24 -12.41
CA GLN A 141 0.74 -15.58 -12.57
C GLN A 141 1.46 -16.14 -13.80
N TYR A 142 2.03 -15.25 -14.59
CA TYR A 142 2.89 -15.59 -15.72
C TYR A 142 4.26 -14.96 -15.50
N PHE A 143 5.30 -15.78 -15.63
CA PHE A 143 6.67 -15.34 -15.60
C PHE A 143 7.16 -15.05 -17.03
N LEU A 144 8.38 -14.50 -17.14
CA LEU A 144 8.93 -14.11 -18.43
C LEU A 144 8.96 -15.29 -19.42
N GLU A 145 9.27 -16.50 -18.94
CA GLU A 145 9.31 -17.70 -19.78
C GLU A 145 7.94 -18.01 -20.37
N ASP A 146 6.88 -17.93 -19.55
CA ASP A 146 5.50 -18.15 -19.99
C ASP A 146 5.09 -17.13 -21.06
N VAL A 147 5.46 -15.86 -20.85
CA VAL A 147 5.13 -14.77 -21.77
C VAL A 147 5.86 -14.93 -23.10
N LEU A 148 7.17 -15.23 -23.08
CA LEU A 148 7.95 -15.47 -24.30
C LEU A 148 7.41 -16.66 -25.09
N GLN A 149 7.07 -17.76 -24.41
CA GLN A 149 6.49 -18.94 -25.04
C GLN A 149 5.13 -18.66 -25.68
N ARG A 150 4.27 -17.88 -25.00
CA ARG A 150 2.92 -17.56 -25.48
C ARG A 150 2.91 -16.54 -26.60
N THR A 151 3.71 -15.49 -26.47
CA THR A 151 3.75 -14.37 -27.43
C THR A 151 4.60 -14.68 -28.65
N LYS A 152 5.54 -15.63 -28.54
CA LYS A 152 6.60 -15.88 -29.54
C LYS A 152 7.35 -14.60 -29.92
N PHE A 153 7.49 -13.68 -28.96
CA PHE A 153 8.17 -12.42 -29.18
C PHE A 153 9.63 -12.67 -29.56
N GLU A 154 10.02 -12.18 -30.73
CA GLU A 154 11.41 -12.20 -31.18
C GLU A 154 12.10 -10.89 -30.80
N PHE A 155 13.27 -11.01 -30.18
CA PHE A 155 14.09 -9.84 -29.88
C PHE A 155 14.58 -9.21 -31.18
N PHE A 156 14.29 -7.93 -31.39
CA PHE A 156 14.92 -7.18 -32.47
C PHE A 156 16.44 -7.24 -32.27
N GLU A 157 17.15 -7.81 -33.23
CA GLU A 157 18.60 -7.69 -33.24
C GLU A 157 18.95 -6.21 -33.34
N ASN A 158 19.78 -5.74 -32.41
CA ASN A 158 20.38 -4.42 -32.48
C ASN A 158 21.23 -4.35 -33.76
N ASN A 159 20.63 -4.02 -34.90
CA ASN A 159 21.34 -3.45 -36.04
C ASN A 159 21.73 -2.00 -35.71
N VAL A 160 22.44 -1.81 -34.59
CA VAL A 160 23.25 -0.61 -34.34
C VAL A 160 24.62 -0.93 -34.93
N PRO A 161 25.03 -0.31 -36.04
CA PRO A 161 26.34 -0.56 -36.62
C PRO A 161 27.41 -0.24 -35.57
N GLY A 162 28.22 -1.23 -35.19
CA GLY A 162 29.43 -1.03 -34.38
C GLY A 162 29.42 -1.51 -32.92
N ARG A 163 28.39 -2.21 -32.43
CA ARG A 163 28.43 -2.83 -31.08
C ARG A 163 28.74 -4.32 -31.19
N ASN A 164 29.94 -4.73 -30.75
CA ASN A 164 30.40 -6.11 -30.73
C ASN A 164 29.31 -7.08 -30.22
N SER A 165 29.06 -8.11 -31.03
CA SER A 165 28.01 -9.12 -30.90
C SER A 165 28.26 -10.11 -29.76
N SER A 166 28.30 -9.63 -28.52
CA SER A 166 28.28 -10.50 -27.35
C SER A 166 26.85 -10.95 -27.10
N LYS A 167 26.60 -12.26 -27.23
CA LYS A 167 25.30 -12.89 -26.93
C LYS A 167 24.78 -12.38 -25.57
N PRO A 168 23.52 -11.93 -25.47
CA PRO A 168 22.99 -11.41 -24.22
C PRO A 168 23.02 -12.49 -23.13
N ILE A 169 23.32 -12.07 -21.90
CA ILE A 169 23.60 -12.95 -20.74
C ILE A 169 22.50 -14.00 -20.53
N TRP A 170 21.23 -13.66 -20.78
CA TRP A 170 20.11 -14.59 -20.67
C TRP A 170 20.16 -15.76 -21.67
N ARG A 171 20.65 -15.55 -22.90
CA ARG A 171 20.88 -16.66 -23.87
C ARG A 171 21.97 -17.61 -23.37
N GLN A 172 23.01 -17.09 -22.71
CA GLN A 172 24.06 -17.92 -22.12
C GLN A 172 23.52 -18.81 -20.98
N HIS A 173 22.55 -18.31 -20.23
CA HIS A 173 21.89 -19.07 -19.16
C HIS A 173 20.96 -20.17 -19.72
N LEU A 174 20.24 -19.91 -20.82
CA LEU A 174 19.42 -20.90 -21.52
C LEU A 174 20.25 -22.04 -22.11
N ASP A 175 21.38 -21.72 -22.75
CA ASP A 175 22.31 -22.73 -23.28
C ASP A 175 22.89 -23.59 -22.14
N ARG A 176 23.23 -22.97 -21.01
CA ARG A 176 23.75 -23.67 -19.82
C ARG A 176 22.71 -24.56 -19.14
N LYS A 177 21.42 -24.20 -19.18
CA LYS A 177 20.32 -25.01 -18.63
C LYS A 177 20.02 -26.21 -19.53
N LYS A 178 19.98 -26.01 -20.86
CA LYS A 178 19.86 -27.10 -21.85
C LYS A 178 20.99 -28.13 -21.73
N MET A 179 22.22 -27.69 -21.49
CA MET A 179 23.36 -28.58 -21.28
C MET A 179 23.18 -29.44 -20.02
N LYS A 180 22.74 -28.86 -18.90
CA LYS A 180 22.54 -29.57 -17.64
C LYS A 180 21.39 -30.59 -17.68
N ASP A 181 20.31 -30.26 -18.39
CA ASP A 181 19.17 -31.18 -18.53
C ASP A 181 19.55 -32.41 -19.38
N ASN A 182 20.37 -32.23 -20.43
CA ASN A 182 20.90 -33.34 -21.22
C ASN A 182 21.91 -34.21 -20.44
N ASP A 183 22.78 -33.58 -19.63
CA ASP A 183 23.71 -34.32 -18.79
C ASP A 183 22.95 -35.17 -17.76
N PHE A 184 21.95 -34.60 -17.08
CA PHE A 184 21.17 -35.34 -16.09
C PHE A 184 20.45 -36.57 -16.68
N VAL A 185 19.85 -36.45 -17.87
CA VAL A 185 19.20 -37.57 -18.56
C VAL A 185 20.22 -38.66 -18.92
N SER A 186 21.43 -38.26 -19.36
CA SER A 186 22.50 -39.21 -19.71
C SER A 186 23.06 -40.01 -18.51
N TYR A 187 22.98 -39.46 -17.29
CA TYR A 187 23.39 -40.15 -16.06
C TYR A 187 22.36 -41.16 -15.54
N VAL A 188 21.09 -41.03 -15.92
CA VAL A 188 19.98 -41.85 -15.40
C VAL A 188 19.70 -43.07 -16.31
N GLU A 189 19.88 -42.94 -17.63
CA GLU A 189 19.63 -44.02 -18.61
C GLU A 189 20.37 -45.35 -18.37
N PRO A 190 21.60 -45.41 -17.83
CA PRO A 190 22.28 -46.68 -17.56
C PRO A 190 21.68 -47.49 -16.40
N TYR A 191 20.78 -46.90 -15.63
CA TYR A 191 20.19 -47.49 -14.41
C TYR A 191 18.66 -47.65 -14.49
N ALA A 192 18.05 -47.40 -15.65
CA ALA A 192 16.62 -47.54 -15.92
C ALA A 192 16.28 -48.88 -16.60
#